data_AF-A0A9P7BXP5-F1
#
_entry.id   AF-A0A9P7BXP5-F1
#
_cell.length_a   1.000
_cell.length_b   1.000
_cell.length_c   1.000
_cell.angle_alpha   90.00
_cell.angle_beta   90.00
_cell.angle_gamma   90.00
#
_symmetry.space_group_name_H-M   'P 1'
#
loop_
_entity.id
_entity.type
_entity.pdbx_description
1 polymer ?
#
loop_
_entity_poly.entity_id
_entity_poly.type
_entity_poly.pdbx_seq_one_letter_code
_entity_poly.pdbx_strand_id
1 'polypeptide(L)' 'MVPHLHWHVIPRWRGDRHFPDPIWAAARIAAGSEPAEWHERQARTQALLPRYRNRVIEAMNALLMH' A
#
# COMPACT_ATOMS: atom_id res chain seq x y z
N MET A 1 -7.24 -1.70 18.03
CA MET A 1 -8.28 -2.27 17.14
C MET A 1 -9.32 -1.20 16.86
N VAL A 2 -9.87 -1.16 15.65
CA VAL A 2 -10.85 -0.15 15.22
C VAL A 2 -12.17 -0.85 14.88
N PRO A 3 -13.28 -0.64 15.64
CA PRO A 3 -14.49 -1.46 15.54
C PRO A 3 -15.44 -0.96 14.43
N HIS A 4 -14.89 -0.70 13.24
CA HIS A 4 -15.69 -0.46 12.04
C HIS A 4 -15.06 -1.19 10.86
N LEU A 5 -15.89 -1.55 9.87
CA LEU A 5 -15.41 -2.18 8.64
C LEU A 5 -14.45 -1.24 7.91
N HIS A 6 -13.23 -1.71 7.67
CA HIS A 6 -12.23 -1.02 6.87
C HIS A 6 -11.43 -2.03 6.07
N TRP A 7 -10.92 -1.60 4.92
CA TRP A 7 -10.11 -2.43 4.04
C TRP A 7 -8.69 -1.87 3.96
N HIS A 8 -7.71 -2.75 4.08
CA HIS A 8 -6.31 -2.42 3.78
C HIS A 8 -6.00 -2.82 2.34
N VAL A 9 -5.72 -1.84 1.48
CA VAL A 9 -5.18 -2.08 0.14
C VAL A 9 -3.72 -1.65 0.15
N ILE A 10 -2.81 -2.62 0.11
CA ILE A 10 -1.38 -2.37 0.29
C ILE A 10 -0.60 -3.03 -0.86
N PRO A 11 0.06 -2.25 -1.74
CA PRO A 11 0.92 -2.82 -2.76
C PRO A 11 2.23 -3.35 -2.12
N ARG A 12 2.68 -4.53 -2.53
CA ARG A 12 3.80 -5.28 -1.93
C ARG A 12 4.82 -5.71 -2.99
N TRP A 13 6.09 -5.76 -2.63
CA TRP A 13 7.18 -6.13 -3.55
C TRP A 13 8.29 -6.88 -2.83
N ARG A 14 9.12 -7.63 -3.57
CA ARG A 14 10.23 -8.42 -3.01
C ARG A 14 11.25 -7.61 -2.22
N GLY A 15 11.42 -6.33 -2.52
CA GLY A 15 12.33 -5.41 -1.83
C GLY A 15 11.69 -4.62 -0.68
N ASP A 16 10.39 -4.81 -0.39
CA ASP A 16 9.79 -4.15 0.77
C ASP A 16 10.25 -4.80 2.08
N ARG A 17 10.22 -4.02 3.16
CA ARG A 17 10.85 -4.38 4.44
C ARG A 17 10.30 -5.63 5.11
N HIS A 18 9.09 -6.02 4.79
CA HIS A 18 8.41 -7.14 5.44
C HIS A 18 8.30 -8.35 4.52
N PHE A 19 8.42 -8.17 3.20
CA PHE A 19 8.19 -9.25 2.26
C PHE A 19 9.13 -10.45 2.51
N PRO A 20 8.63 -11.70 2.47
CA PRO A 20 7.27 -12.13 2.10
C PRO A 20 6.23 -12.08 3.23
N ASP A 21 6.63 -11.70 4.44
CA ASP A 21 5.76 -11.68 5.61
C ASP A 21 4.67 -10.58 5.51
N PRO A 22 3.58 -10.69 6.28
CA PRO A 22 2.57 -9.64 6.40
C PRO A 22 3.19 -8.31 6.87
N ILE A 23 2.61 -7.18 6.48
CA ILE A 23 3.18 -5.85 6.82
C ILE A 23 3.21 -5.53 8.31
N TRP A 24 2.44 -6.29 9.11
CA TRP A 24 2.39 -6.15 10.56
C TRP A 24 3.36 -7.10 11.29
N ALA A 25 4.09 -7.94 10.58
CA ALA A 25 5.15 -8.76 11.15
C ALA A 25 6.38 -7.90 11.51
N ALA A 26 7.36 -8.50 12.19
CA ALA A 26 8.65 -7.85 12.39
C ALA A 26 9.31 -7.57 11.03
N ALA A 27 9.87 -6.37 10.86
CA ALA A 27 10.59 -6.02 9.64
C ALA A 27 11.84 -6.88 9.49
N ARG A 28 12.05 -7.41 8.27
CA ARG A 28 13.25 -8.17 7.89
C ARG A 28 14.40 -7.25 7.48
N ILE A 29 14.06 -6.04 7.04
CA ILE A 29 15.00 -4.99 6.63
C ILE A 29 14.82 -3.77 7.56
N ALA A 30 15.93 -3.28 8.09
CA ALA A 30 15.96 -2.07 8.92
C ALA A 30 15.58 -0.82 8.11
N ALA A 31 15.05 0.19 8.79
CA ALA A 31 14.67 1.45 8.16
C ALA A 31 15.92 2.15 7.61
N GLY A 32 15.86 2.61 6.36
CA GLY A 32 16.99 3.22 5.65
C GLY A 32 18.01 2.22 5.10
N SER A 33 17.79 0.91 5.28
CA SER A 33 18.63 -0.17 4.72
C SER A 33 17.95 -0.89 3.55
N GLU A 34 16.86 -0.33 3.02
CA GLU A 34 16.14 -0.88 1.89
C GLU A 34 16.93 -0.72 0.58
N PRO A 35 16.75 -1.63 -0.39
CA PRO A 35 17.40 -1.53 -1.70
C PRO A 35 17.07 -0.23 -2.45
N ALA A 36 17.98 0.27 -3.29
CA ALA A 36 17.72 1.47 -4.10
C ALA A 36 16.48 1.32 -5.01
N GLU A 37 16.27 0.13 -5.58
CA GLU A 37 15.07 -0.19 -6.37
C GLU A 37 13.76 -0.07 -5.58
N TRP A 38 13.80 -0.27 -4.27
CA TRP A 38 12.63 -0.08 -3.40
C TRP A 38 12.29 1.40 -3.30
N HIS A 39 13.28 2.28 -3.14
CA HIS A 39 13.05 3.73 -3.05
C HIS A 39 12.45 4.30 -4.34
N GLU A 40 12.99 3.93 -5.50
CA GLU A 40 12.44 4.37 -6.79
C GLU A 40 10.98 3.92 -6.98
N ARG A 41 10.69 2.68 -6.58
CA ARG A 41 9.36 2.09 -6.68
C ARG A 41 8.38 2.69 -5.69
N GLN A 42 8.84 2.98 -4.48
CA GLN A 42 8.07 3.68 -3.46
C GLN A 42 7.70 5.08 -3.97
N ALA A 43 8.66 5.84 -4.50
CA ALA A 43 8.42 7.17 -5.07
C ALA A 43 7.40 7.12 -6.21
N ARG A 44 7.55 6.18 -7.15
CA ARG A 44 6.59 5.97 -8.24
C ARG A 44 5.19 5.64 -7.73
N THR A 45 5.10 4.75 -6.74
CA THR A 45 3.81 4.37 -6.14
C THR A 45 3.16 5.57 -5.46
N GLN A 46 3.91 6.33 -4.67
CA GLN A 46 3.42 7.53 -4.00
C GLN A 46 2.87 8.56 -5.00
N ALA A 47 3.51 8.74 -6.15
CA ALA A 47 3.02 9.61 -7.21
C ALA A 47 1.67 9.16 -7.81
N LEU A 48 1.38 7.85 -7.80
CA LEU A 48 0.14 7.27 -8.35
C LEU A 48 -1.01 7.19 -7.32
N LEU A 49 -0.69 7.17 -6.03
CA LEU A 49 -1.67 6.96 -4.95
C LEU A 49 -2.87 7.93 -4.98
N PRO A 50 -2.70 9.24 -5.21
CA PRO A 50 -3.85 10.16 -5.26
C PRO A 50 -4.85 9.78 -6.36
N ARG A 51 -4.35 9.46 -7.56
CA ARG A 51 -5.18 9.04 -8.70
C ARG A 51 -5.88 7.71 -8.41
N TYR A 52 -5.15 6.73 -7.88
CA TYR A 52 -5.72 5.44 -7.50
C TYR A 52 -6.85 5.60 -6.49
N ARG A 53 -6.60 6.37 -5.42
CA ARG A 53 -7.59 6.66 -4.37
C ARG A 53 -8.85 7.28 -4.96
N ASN A 54 -8.72 8.30 -5.81
CA ASN A 54 -9.87 8.97 -6.43
C ASN A 54 -10.69 7.98 -7.28
N ARG A 55 -10.02 7.12 -8.06
CA ARG A 55 -10.71 6.15 -8.91
C ARG A 55 -11.46 5.09 -8.10
N VAL A 56 -10.89 4.64 -6.97
CA VAL A 56 -11.57 3.70 -6.06
C VAL A 56 -12.81 4.35 -5.45
N ILE A 57 -12.71 5.60 -4.98
CA ILE A 57 -13.86 6.33 -4.44
C ILE A 57 -14.97 6.47 -5.48
N GLU A 58 -14.62 6.91 -6.69
CA GLU A 58 -15.56 7.04 -7.80
C GLU A 58 -16.26 5.70 -8.11
N ALA A 59 -15.49 4.60 -8.21
CA ALA A 59 -16.04 3.27 -8.47
C ALA A 59 -16.97 2.81 -7.36
N MET A 60 -16.57 2.95 -6.09
CA MET A 60 -17.38 2.53 -4.95
C MET A 60 -18.67 3.34 -4.85
N ASN A 61 -18.62 4.65 -5.09
CA ASN A 61 -19.82 5.49 -5.10
C ASN A 61 -20.78 5.10 -6.23
N ALA A 62 -20.25 4.80 -7.42
CA ALA A 62 -21.09 4.35 -8.54
C ALA A 62 -21.79 3.03 -8.24
N LEU A 63 -21.10 2.08 -7.60
CA LEU A 63 -21.68 0.78 -7.22
C LEU A 63 -22.77 0.88 -6.13
N LEU A 64 -22.75 1.92 -5.29
CA LEU A 64 -23.74 2.12 -4.23
C LEU A 64 -25.02 2.84 -4.71
N MET A 65 -25.03 3.37 -5.93
CA MET A 65 -26.15 4.11 -6.51
C MET A 65 -27.05 3.23 -7.42
N HIS A 66 -26.86 1.90 -7.39
CA HIS A 66 -27.64 0.88 -8.08
C HIS A 66 -28.15 -0.14 -7.06
#